data_AF-A0A4D7DJ53-F1
#
_entry.id   AF-A0A4D7DJ53-F1
#
_cell.length_a   1.000
_cell.length_b   1.000
_cell.length_c   1.000
_cell.angle_alpha   90.00
_cell.angle_beta   90.00
_cell.angle_gamma   90.00
#
_symmetry.space_group_name_H-M   'P 1'
#
loop_
_entity.id
_entity.type
_entity.pdbx_description
1 polymer ?
#
loop_
_entity_poly.entity_id
_entity_poly.type
_entity_poly.pdbx_seq_one_letter_code
_entity_poly.pdbx_strand_id
1 'polypeptide(L)'
;MILVATALLLAACSLFGGPASADVEKVAREQMVAGLPPSLEPHAREALVTAAARATVASSGPCNAANSPDGAYACTVQVTSTPPGSSAPITQQFVVVLKKDQSGWVSAS
;
A
#
# COMPACT_ATOMS: atom_id res chain seq x y z
N MET A 1 -23.34 -25.31 27.57
CA MET A 1 -22.03 -24.72 27.26
C MET A 1 -21.97 -24.49 25.76
N ILE A 2 -22.19 -23.26 25.31
CA ILE A 2 -22.04 -22.87 23.90
C ILE A 2 -21.00 -21.77 23.88
N LEU A 3 -19.83 -22.14 23.38
CA LEU A 3 -18.71 -21.28 23.04
C LEU A 3 -19.02 -20.51 21.74
N VAL A 4 -18.29 -19.40 21.57
CA VAL A 4 -18.09 -18.63 20.33
C VAL A 4 -19.06 -17.48 20.08
N ALA A 5 -18.72 -16.32 20.64
CA ALA A 5 -19.01 -15.02 20.03
C ALA A 5 -17.94 -13.99 20.43
N THR A 6 -16.66 -14.35 20.31
CA THR A 6 -15.54 -13.40 20.29
C THR A 6 -15.36 -12.89 18.86
N ALA A 7 -16.40 -12.23 18.34
CA ALA A 7 -16.31 -11.55 17.07
C ALA A 7 -15.70 -10.15 17.29
N LEU A 8 -14.45 -10.01 16.85
CA LEU A 8 -13.91 -8.80 16.22
C LEU A 8 -13.88 -7.53 17.10
N LEU A 9 -13.08 -7.55 18.17
CA LEU A 9 -12.71 -6.38 18.98
C LEU A 9 -11.50 -5.59 18.43
N LEU A 10 -11.23 -5.62 17.12
CA LEU A 10 -10.02 -4.98 16.54
C LEU A 10 -10.29 -3.79 15.60
N ALA A 11 -11.54 -3.32 15.51
CA ALA A 11 -11.88 -2.14 14.69
C ALA A 11 -11.74 -0.79 15.42
N ALA A 12 -11.12 -0.76 16.61
CA ALA A 12 -11.07 0.43 17.46
C ALA A 12 -9.70 1.13 17.45
N CYS A 13 -9.18 1.46 16.26
CA CYS A 13 -8.08 2.43 16.10
C CYS A 13 -8.31 3.42 14.94
N SER A 14 -9.54 3.54 14.42
CA SER A 14 -9.90 4.46 13.33
C SER A 14 -10.38 5.84 13.81
N LEU A 15 -10.17 6.19 15.09
CA LEU A 15 -10.64 7.46 15.69
C LEU A 15 -9.76 8.69 15.36
N PHE A 16 -8.64 8.49 14.66
CA PHE A 16 -7.88 9.57 14.03
C PHE A 16 -8.07 9.42 12.52
N GLY A 17 -8.63 10.44 11.84
CA GLY A 17 -9.17 10.39 10.47
C GLY A 17 -8.18 10.12 9.31
N GLY A 18 -7.10 9.38 9.56
CA GLY A 18 -6.16 8.90 8.55
C GLY A 18 -6.60 7.60 7.86
N PRO A 19 -5.81 7.13 6.88
CA PRO A 19 -6.09 5.92 6.13
C PRO A 19 -5.89 4.65 6.95
N ALA A 20 -6.70 3.62 6.71
CA ALA A 20 -6.48 2.31 7.30
C ALA A 20 -5.30 1.61 6.59
N SER A 21 -4.67 0.64 7.25
CA SER A 21 -3.54 -0.11 6.65
C SER A 21 -3.90 -0.76 5.31
N ALA A 22 -5.13 -1.24 5.16
CA ALA A 22 -5.63 -1.82 3.91
C ALA A 22 -5.73 -0.78 2.78
N ASP A 23 -6.09 0.47 3.09
CA ASP A 23 -6.13 1.57 2.13
C ASP A 23 -4.71 1.94 1.69
N VAL A 24 -3.79 2.06 2.66
CA VAL A 24 -2.37 2.33 2.39
C VAL A 24 -1.77 1.24 1.52
N GLU A 25 -2.03 -0.03 1.82
CA GLU A 25 -1.56 -1.17 1.03
C GLU A 25 -2.11 -1.14 -0.40
N LYS A 26 -3.42 -0.91 -0.55
CA LYS A 26 -4.06 -0.80 -1.87
C LYS A 26 -3.39 0.28 -2.70
N VAL A 27 -3.29 1.50 -2.17
CA VAL A 27 -2.70 2.63 -2.90
C VAL A 27 -1.20 2.43 -3.14
N ALA A 28 -0.47 1.78 -2.22
CA ALA A 28 0.93 1.41 -2.44
C ALA A 28 1.10 0.54 -3.69
N ARG A 29 0.23 -0.47 -3.86
CA ARG A 29 0.25 -1.35 -5.03
C ARG A 29 -0.07 -0.59 -6.32
N GLU A 30 -1.07 0.29 -6.28
CA GLU A 30 -1.41 1.14 -7.42
C GLU A 30 -0.22 2.04 -7.83
N GLN A 31 0.44 2.68 -6.87
CA GLN A 31 1.61 3.53 -7.12
C GLN A 31 2.82 2.74 -7.64
N MET A 32 3.06 1.52 -7.11
CA MET A 32 4.11 0.65 -7.64
C MET A 32 3.89 0.31 -9.11
N VAL A 33 2.64 0.00 -9.50
CA VAL A 33 2.30 -0.32 -10.89
C VAL A 33 2.34 0.93 -11.78
N ALA A 34 1.88 2.07 -11.29
CA ALA A 34 1.89 3.34 -12.00
C ALA A 34 3.32 3.88 -12.22
N GLY A 35 4.23 3.62 -11.28
CA GLY A 35 5.64 3.99 -11.37
C GLY A 35 6.48 3.12 -12.30
N LEU A 36 5.91 2.07 -12.90
CA LEU A 36 6.64 1.24 -13.86
C LEU A 36 6.98 2.05 -15.13
N PRO A 37 8.21 1.94 -15.66
CA PRO A 37 8.60 2.66 -16.86
C PRO A 37 7.67 2.34 -18.05
N PRO A 38 7.17 3.36 -18.78
CA PRO A 38 6.25 3.14 -19.90
C PRO A 38 6.91 2.45 -21.09
N SER A 39 8.25 2.45 -21.16
CA SER A 39 9.05 1.81 -22.21
C SER A 39 9.37 0.33 -21.95
N LEU A 40 8.85 -0.27 -20.87
CA LEU A 40 9.04 -1.69 -20.60
C LEU A 40 8.38 -2.56 -21.66
N GLU A 41 9.07 -3.61 -22.08
CA GLU A 41 8.47 -4.64 -22.91
C GLU A 41 7.26 -5.29 -22.21
N PRO A 42 6.21 -5.69 -22.95
CA PRO A 42 4.97 -6.21 -22.35
C PRO A 42 5.20 -7.34 -21.35
N HIS A 43 6.08 -8.29 -21.68
CA HIS A 43 6.40 -9.42 -20.80
C HIS A 43 7.15 -9.00 -19.53
N ALA A 44 8.08 -8.05 -19.63
CA ALA A 44 8.77 -7.50 -18.47
C ALA A 44 7.80 -6.72 -17.56
N ARG A 45 6.90 -5.95 -18.16
CA ARG A 45 5.85 -5.23 -17.45
C ARG A 45 4.92 -6.17 -16.70
N GLU A 46 4.43 -7.23 -17.35
CA GLU A 46 3.55 -8.22 -16.72
C GLU A 46 4.24 -8.95 -15.55
N ALA A 47 5.52 -9.29 -15.69
CA ALA A 47 6.30 -9.90 -14.62
C ALA A 47 6.43 -8.97 -13.41
N LEU A 48 6.65 -7.67 -13.63
CA LEU A 48 6.75 -6.67 -12.56
C LEU A 48 5.39 -6.37 -11.91
N VAL A 49 4.30 -6.30 -12.67
CA VAL A 49 2.94 -6.19 -12.13
C VAL A 49 2.60 -7.40 -11.26
N THR A 50 2.97 -8.59 -11.71
CA THR A 50 2.78 -9.83 -10.94
C THR A 50 3.61 -9.81 -9.66
N ALA A 51 4.86 -9.35 -9.71
CA ALA A 51 5.71 -9.20 -8.53
C ALA A 51 5.11 -8.18 -7.54
N ALA A 52 4.61 -7.03 -8.02
CA ALA A 52 3.94 -6.02 -7.19
C ALA A 52 2.64 -6.54 -6.56
N ALA A 53 1.87 -7.38 -7.27
CA ALA A 53 0.66 -8.01 -6.75
C ALA A 53 0.96 -9.04 -5.64
N ARG A 54 2.10 -9.74 -5.72
CA ARG A 54 2.54 -10.73 -4.74
C ARG A 54 3.38 -10.16 -3.60
N ALA A 55 3.82 -8.92 -3.71
CA ALA A 55 4.64 -8.27 -2.71
C ALA A 55 3.90 -8.18 -1.37
N THR A 56 4.63 -8.29 -0.27
CA THR A 56 4.12 -7.96 1.06
C THR A 56 4.30 -6.46 1.27
N VAL A 57 3.22 -5.75 1.61
CA VAL A 57 3.27 -4.33 1.98
C VAL A 57 2.96 -4.21 3.46
N ALA A 58 3.89 -3.67 4.24
CA ALA A 58 3.73 -3.46 5.67
C ALA A 58 4.01 -2.01 6.01
N SER A 59 3.22 -1.41 6.90
CA SER A 59 3.56 -0.10 7.46
C SER A 59 4.88 -0.20 8.23
N SER A 60 5.83 0.69 7.93
CA SER A 60 7.18 0.65 8.53
C SER A 60 7.61 1.99 9.13
N GLY A 61 6.69 2.95 9.22
CA GLY A 61 6.98 4.28 9.70
C GLY A 61 5.74 5.15 9.83
N PRO A 62 5.91 6.47 9.98
CA PRO A 62 4.80 7.38 10.19
C PRO A 62 3.84 7.42 8.99
N CYS A 63 2.57 7.67 9.30
CA CYS A 63 1.49 7.88 8.35
C CYS A 63 0.71 9.12 8.80
N ASN A 64 1.11 10.27 8.26
CA ASN A 64 0.67 11.58 8.72
C ASN A 64 0.11 12.40 7.56
N ALA A 65 -0.71 13.40 7.87
CA ALA A 65 -1.09 14.40 6.88
C ALA A 65 0.17 15.02 6.28
N ALA A 66 0.30 14.95 4.96
CA ALA A 66 1.21 15.79 4.22
C ALA A 66 0.72 17.22 4.39
N ASN A 67 1.64 18.17 4.56
CA ASN A 67 1.33 19.61 4.55
C ASN A 67 0.94 20.04 3.12
N SER A 68 -0.19 19.52 2.63
CA SER A 68 -0.73 19.69 1.29
C SER A 68 -2.16 20.23 1.39
N PRO A 69 -2.54 21.20 0.55
CA PRO A 69 -3.89 21.78 0.56
C PRO A 69 -5.00 20.74 0.31
N ASP A 70 -4.65 19.61 -0.30
CA ASP A 70 -5.60 18.55 -0.68
C ASP A 70 -5.88 17.54 0.45
N GLY A 71 -5.35 17.77 1.66
CA GLY A 71 -5.54 16.85 2.79
C GLY A 71 -4.91 15.47 2.57
N ALA A 72 -3.86 15.40 1.76
CA ALA A 72 -3.13 14.17 1.50
C ALA A 72 -2.42 13.66 2.76
N TYR A 73 -2.21 12.36 2.84
CA TYR A 73 -1.40 11.67 3.83
C TYR A 73 -0.17 11.08 3.16
N ALA A 74 0.97 11.12 3.85
CA ALA A 74 2.20 10.44 3.46
C ALA A 74 2.49 9.33 4.46
N CYS A 75 2.50 8.10 3.96
CA CYS A 75 2.60 6.89 4.77
C CYS A 75 3.81 6.06 4.33
N THR A 76 4.69 5.77 5.28
CA THR A 76 5.88 4.98 5.02
C THR A 76 5.57 3.49 5.10
N VAL A 77 5.85 2.77 4.03
CA VAL A 77 5.69 1.32 3.96
C VAL A 77 7.01 0.63 3.60
N GLN A 78 7.18 -0.58 4.09
CA GLN A 78 8.14 -1.54 3.56
C GLN A 78 7.41 -2.47 2.60
N VAL A 79 8.00 -2.63 1.42
CA VAL A 79 7.56 -3.58 0.40
C VAL A 79 8.62 -4.66 0.28
N THR A 80 8.23 -5.89 0.52
CA THR A 80 9.07 -7.06 0.27
C THR A 80 8.54 -7.79 -0.96
N SER A 81 9.37 -7.90 -2.00
CA SER A 81 9.01 -8.59 -3.25
C SER A 81 10.19 -9.39 -3.79
N THR A 82 9.91 -10.43 -4.56
CA THR A 82 10.96 -11.19 -5.28
C THR A 82 10.97 -10.75 -6.74
N PRO A 83 12.03 -10.09 -7.21
CA PRO A 83 12.13 -9.66 -8.60
C PRO A 83 12.09 -10.82 -9.59
N PRO A 84 11.63 -10.61 -10.83
CA PRO A 84 11.72 -11.61 -11.88
C PRO A 84 13.17 -12.08 -12.07
N GLY A 85 13.38 -13.39 -12.08
CA GLY A 85 14.72 -13.98 -12.21
C GLY A 85 15.55 -14.04 -10.92
N SER A 86 15.03 -13.56 -9.79
CA SER A 86 15.63 -13.74 -8.47
C SER A 86 14.91 -14.83 -7.67
N SER A 87 15.65 -15.57 -6.85
CA SER A 87 15.08 -16.43 -5.79
C SER A 87 15.06 -15.75 -4.42
N ALA A 88 15.80 -14.65 -4.27
CA ALA A 88 15.90 -13.91 -3.02
C ALA A 88 14.89 -12.73 -3.02
N PRO A 89 14.09 -12.58 -1.95
CA PRO A 89 13.25 -11.40 -1.78
C PRO A 89 14.11 -10.17 -1.48
N ILE A 90 13.64 -9.02 -1.93
CA ILE A 90 14.22 -7.71 -1.63
C ILE A 90 13.18 -6.92 -0.85
N THR A 91 13.62 -6.26 0.22
CA THR A 91 12.80 -5.33 1.00
C THR A 91 13.24 -3.90 0.69
N GLN A 92 12.30 -3.04 0.32
CA GLN A 92 12.53 -1.63 0.04
C GLN A 92 11.50 -0.78 0.76
N GLN A 93 11.88 0.43 1.14
CA GLN A 93 10.98 1.38 1.78
C GLN A 93 10.42 2.35 0.75
N PHE A 94 9.11 2.56 0.79
CA PHE A 94 8.38 3.46 -0.09
C PHE A 94 7.57 4.46 0.73
N VAL A 95 7.42 5.67 0.20
CA VAL A 95 6.46 6.65 0.72
C VAL A 95 5.24 6.61 -0.18
N VAL A 96 4.11 6.23 0.41
CA VAL A 96 2.81 6.18 -0.26
C VAL A 96 2.09 7.47 0.06
N VAL A 97 1.75 8.24 -0.98
CA VAL A 97 1.01 9.50 -0.82
C VAL A 97 -0.43 9.30 -1.27
N LEU A 98 -1.38 9.40 -0.35
CA LEU A 98 -2.79 9.09 -0.60
C LEU A 98 -3.70 10.18 -0.08
N LYS A 99 -4.81 10.43 -0.76
CA LYS A 99 -5.84 11.39 -0.34
C LYS A 99 -7.20 10.72 -0.33
N LYS A 100 -8.12 11.29 0.43
CA LYS A 100 -9.49 10.80 0.51
C LYS A 100 -10.37 11.53 -0.51
N ASP A 101 -11.05 10.77 -1.36
CA ASP A 101 -12.05 11.28 -2.31
C ASP A 101 -13.44 10.64 -2.06
N GLN A 102 -14.36 10.80 -3.01
CA GLN A 102 -15.72 10.25 -2.93
C GLN A 102 -15.77 8.71 -2.99
N SER A 103 -14.76 8.07 -3.56
CA SER A 103 -14.64 6.62 -3.74
C SER A 103 -13.82 5.93 -2.64
N GLY A 104 -13.06 6.71 -1.86
CA GLY A 104 -12.25 6.21 -0.75
C GLY A 104 -10.86 6.85 -0.74
N TRP A 105 -9.87 6.13 -0.23
CA TRP A 105 -8.49 6.56 -0.33
C TRP A 105 -7.90 6.17 -1.68
N VAL A 106 -7.31 7.16 -2.34
CA VAL A 106 -6.73 7.04 -3.69
C VAL A 106 -5.33 7.62 -3.72
N SER A 107 -4.55 7.26 -4.75
CA SER A 107 -3.25 7.87 -5.00
C SER A 107 -3.36 9.40 -5.14
N ALA A 108 -2.47 10.13 -4.46
CA ALA A 108 -2.33 11.58 -4.60
C ALA A 108 -1.18 12.00 -5.52
N SER A 109 -0.59 11.01 -6.23
CA SER A 109 0.43 11.19 -7.28
C SER A 109 -0.11 11.88 -8.53
#